data_AF-W0DH09-F1
#
_entry.id   AF-W0DH09-F1
#
_cell.length_a   1.000
_cell.length_b   1.000
_cell.length_c   1.000
_cell.angle_alpha   90.00
_cell.angle_beta   90.00
_cell.angle_gamma   90.00
#
_symmetry.space_group_name_H-M   'P 1'
#
loop_
_entity.id
_entity.type
_entity.pdbx_description
1 polymer ?
#
loop_
_entity_poly.entity_id
_entity_poly.type
_entity_poly.pdbx_seq_one_letter_code
_entity_poly.pdbx_strand_id
1 'polypeptide(L)'
;MRKLEVLKNLLVQDRLIKFNLDLLEGLLREIRADIEEIKILVESCLEGEEKESLLRTLADFEANFKSLIVQALDYIYDLYEIFNFDITFLSNIPEELGREIERLDAVNSINKNLETLAKALEDIVSLADRDEKIKVILTPLLVYREVLEHGMAFNQKLAGGAYVF
;
A
#
# COMPACT_ATOMS: atom_id res chain seq x y z
N MET A 1 13.63 -29.30 13.02
CA MET A 1 12.66 -28.25 13.43
C MET A 1 13.12 -26.86 12.99
N ARG A 2 14.28 -26.35 13.43
CA ARG A 2 14.78 -25.00 13.09
C ARG A 2 14.84 -24.66 11.59
N LYS A 3 15.29 -25.57 10.72
CA LYS A 3 15.34 -25.34 9.26
C LYS A 3 13.96 -25.17 8.60
N LEU A 4 12.95 -25.88 9.11
CA LEU A 4 11.58 -25.78 8.59
C LEU A 4 10.96 -24.43 8.96
N GLU A 5 11.24 -23.94 10.15
CA GLU A 5 10.79 -22.63 10.62
C GLU A 5 11.42 -21.49 9.82
N VAL A 6 12.73 -21.53 9.59
CA VAL A 6 13.43 -20.59 8.70
C VAL A 6 12.82 -20.60 7.30
N LEU A 7 12.57 -21.79 6.74
CA LEU A 7 11.93 -21.91 5.42
C LEU A 7 10.52 -21.29 5.40
N LYS A 8 9.71 -21.54 6.43
CA LYS A 8 8.36 -20.94 6.55
C LYS A 8 8.43 -19.42 6.58
N ASN A 9 9.31 -18.86 7.41
CA ASN A 9 9.48 -17.41 7.54
C ASN A 9 9.94 -16.79 6.20
N LEU A 10 10.90 -17.42 5.52
CA LEU A 10 11.36 -16.98 4.20
C LEU A 10 10.23 -16.92 3.18
N LEU A 11 9.44 -17.98 3.06
CA LEU A 11 8.34 -18.04 2.09
C LEU A 11 7.23 -17.04 2.42
N VAL A 12 6.94 -16.83 3.70
CA VAL A 12 5.97 -15.82 4.15
C VAL A 12 6.46 -14.42 3.77
N GLN A 13 7.71 -14.09 4.06
CA GLN A 13 8.28 -12.77 3.77
C GLN A 13 8.36 -12.50 2.26
N ASP A 14 8.80 -13.47 1.45
CA ASP A 14 8.80 -13.35 -0.02
C ASP A 14 7.41 -13.03 -0.58
N ARG A 15 6.39 -13.72 -0.08
CA ARG A 15 5.00 -13.51 -0.53
C ARG A 15 4.43 -12.19 -0.06
N LEU A 16 4.75 -11.79 1.17
CA LEU A 16 4.33 -10.51 1.70
C LEU A 16 4.93 -9.37 0.87
N ILE A 17 6.23 -9.38 0.62
CA ILE A 17 6.91 -8.32 -0.14
C ILE A 17 6.31 -8.21 -1.55
N LYS A 18 6.18 -9.34 -2.27
CA LYS A 18 5.58 -9.37 -3.62
C LYS A 18 4.14 -8.87 -3.66
N PHE A 19 3.32 -9.32 -2.71
CA PHE A 19 1.93 -8.86 -2.64
C PHE A 19 1.83 -7.34 -2.52
N ASN A 20 2.68 -6.73 -1.68
CA ASN A 20 2.64 -5.29 -1.48
C ASN A 20 3.22 -4.50 -2.66
N LEU A 21 4.22 -5.04 -3.37
CA LEU A 21 4.68 -4.49 -4.65
C LEU A 21 3.53 -4.49 -5.67
N ASP A 22 2.90 -5.65 -5.89
CA ASP A 22 1.80 -5.78 -6.85
C ASP A 22 0.62 -4.84 -6.51
N LEU A 23 0.29 -4.71 -5.23
CA LEU A 23 -0.75 -3.81 -4.73
C LEU A 23 -0.41 -2.34 -5.08
N LEU A 24 0.78 -1.88 -4.72
CA LEU A 24 1.18 -0.48 -4.93
C LEU A 24 1.36 -0.15 -6.42
N GLU A 25 1.90 -1.07 -7.21
CA GLU A 25 1.98 -0.91 -8.67
C GLU A 25 0.60 -0.86 -9.32
N GLY A 26 -0.35 -1.65 -8.81
CA GLY A 26 -1.75 -1.59 -9.21
C GLY A 26 -2.34 -0.20 -8.95
N LEU A 27 -2.20 0.30 -7.72
CA LEU A 27 -2.68 1.64 -7.36
C LEU A 27 -2.02 2.74 -8.22
N LEU A 28 -0.71 2.66 -8.45
CA LEU A 28 0.02 3.65 -9.25
C LEU A 28 -0.45 3.69 -10.71
N ARG A 29 -0.86 2.54 -11.26
CA ARG A 29 -1.34 2.41 -12.63
C ARG A 29 -2.72 3.02 -12.82
N GLU A 30 -3.61 2.79 -11.86
CA GLU A 30 -5.02 3.16 -11.96
C GLU A 30 -5.29 4.61 -11.50
N ILE A 31 -4.53 5.15 -10.53
CA ILE A 31 -4.83 6.44 -9.89
C ILE A 31 -5.05 7.60 -10.86
N ARG A 32 -4.31 7.64 -11.98
CA ARG A 32 -4.48 8.70 -12.98
C ARG A 32 -5.84 8.61 -13.68
N ALA A 33 -6.25 7.42 -14.06
CA ALA A 33 -7.52 7.19 -14.75
C ALA A 33 -8.69 7.48 -13.80
N ASP A 34 -8.60 6.97 -12.57
CA ASP A 34 -9.64 7.18 -11.55
C ASP A 34 -9.80 8.66 -11.18
N ILE A 35 -8.69 9.40 -11.01
CA ILE A 35 -8.77 10.85 -10.75
C ILE A 35 -9.38 11.61 -11.93
N GLU A 36 -9.10 11.22 -13.16
CA GLU A 36 -9.69 11.85 -14.34
C GLU A 36 -11.21 11.59 -14.42
N GLU A 37 -11.63 10.37 -14.14
CA GLU A 37 -13.06 10.03 -14.03
C GLU A 37 -13.75 10.87 -12.94
N ILE A 38 -13.12 10.99 -11.76
CA ILE A 38 -13.63 11.83 -10.67
C ILE A 38 -13.76 13.28 -11.13
N LYS A 39 -12.74 13.85 -11.82
CA LYS A 39 -12.79 15.23 -12.32
C LYS A 39 -13.97 15.44 -13.28
N ILE A 40 -14.22 14.50 -14.20
CA ILE A 40 -15.38 14.54 -15.12
C ILE A 40 -16.70 14.55 -14.34
N LEU A 41 -16.82 13.72 -13.30
CA LEU A 41 -18.01 13.68 -12.44
C LEU A 41 -18.19 14.98 -11.65
N VAL A 42 -17.11 15.53 -11.09
CA VAL A 42 -17.13 16.84 -10.43
C VAL A 42 -17.60 17.93 -11.37
N GLU A 43 -17.08 17.96 -12.60
CA GLU A 43 -17.45 18.97 -13.58
C GLU A 43 -18.93 18.91 -13.99
N SER A 44 -19.51 17.72 -13.97
CA SER A 44 -20.87 17.43 -14.41
C SER A 44 -21.92 17.57 -13.28
N CYS A 45 -21.52 17.33 -12.03
CA CYS A 45 -22.44 17.18 -10.91
C CYS A 45 -22.38 18.31 -9.88
N LEU A 46 -21.29 19.11 -9.89
CA LEU A 46 -21.05 20.23 -8.98
C LEU A 46 -20.97 21.56 -9.72
N GLU A 47 -21.27 22.65 -9.03
CA GLU A 47 -21.23 24.01 -9.58
C GLU A 47 -20.59 24.99 -8.58
N GLY A 48 -20.15 26.14 -9.08
CA GLY A 48 -19.63 27.23 -8.26
C GLY A 48 -18.39 26.86 -7.44
N GLU A 49 -18.34 27.36 -6.21
CA GLU A 49 -17.18 27.24 -5.30
C GLU A 49 -16.87 25.79 -4.92
N GLU A 50 -17.88 24.95 -4.76
CA GLU A 50 -17.73 23.53 -4.40
C GLU A 50 -16.95 22.76 -5.48
N LYS A 51 -17.32 22.98 -6.76
CA LYS A 51 -16.62 22.42 -7.92
C LYS A 51 -15.16 22.86 -7.94
N GLU A 52 -14.90 24.16 -7.84
CA GLU A 52 -13.54 24.69 -7.92
C GLU A 52 -12.64 24.24 -6.77
N SER A 53 -13.21 24.11 -5.57
CA SER A 53 -12.51 23.64 -4.38
C SER A 53 -12.12 22.17 -4.50
N LEU A 54 -13.06 21.31 -4.94
CA LEU A 54 -12.80 19.88 -5.08
C LEU A 54 -11.81 19.58 -6.22
N LEU A 55 -11.91 20.26 -7.36
CA LEU A 55 -10.95 20.09 -8.46
C LEU A 55 -9.52 20.46 -8.05
N ARG A 56 -9.34 21.55 -7.29
CA ARG A 56 -8.02 21.92 -6.74
C ARG A 56 -7.50 20.86 -5.79
N THR A 57 -8.34 20.43 -4.85
CA THR A 57 -7.96 19.39 -3.87
C THR A 57 -7.56 18.09 -4.56
N LEU A 58 -8.30 17.67 -5.61
CA LEU A 58 -7.99 16.47 -6.38
C LEU A 58 -6.64 16.56 -7.10
N ALA A 59 -6.29 17.74 -7.65
CA ALA A 59 -5.01 17.93 -8.32
C ALA A 59 -3.83 17.84 -7.33
N ASP A 60 -3.95 18.50 -6.18
CA ASP A 60 -2.93 18.46 -5.13
C ASP A 60 -2.79 17.05 -4.54
N PHE A 61 -3.92 16.37 -4.31
CA PHE A 61 -3.96 14.98 -3.87
C PHE A 61 -3.31 14.04 -4.88
N GLU A 62 -3.66 14.13 -6.17
CA GLU A 62 -3.11 13.26 -7.22
C GLU A 62 -1.58 13.31 -7.25
N ALA A 63 -1.00 14.51 -7.21
CA ALA A 63 0.44 14.69 -7.22
C ALA A 63 1.10 14.12 -5.95
N ASN A 64 0.56 14.46 -4.78
CA ASN A 64 1.09 14.00 -3.50
C ASN A 64 0.99 12.46 -3.36
N PHE A 65 -0.18 11.90 -3.65
CA PHE A 65 -0.45 10.48 -3.48
C PHE A 65 0.41 9.62 -4.41
N LYS A 66 0.58 10.01 -5.67
CA LYS A 66 1.53 9.35 -6.59
C LYS A 66 2.95 9.37 -6.06
N SER A 67 3.41 10.51 -5.55
CA SER A 67 4.75 10.62 -4.97
C SER A 67 4.92 9.67 -3.79
N LEU A 68 3.92 9.57 -2.91
CA LEU A 68 3.96 8.64 -1.77
C LEU A 68 3.98 7.17 -2.22
N ILE A 69 3.21 6.80 -3.24
CA ILE A 69 3.25 5.42 -3.79
C ILE A 69 4.63 5.09 -4.33
N VAL A 70 5.24 6.00 -5.10
CA VAL A 70 6.59 5.80 -5.65
C VAL A 70 7.62 5.64 -4.54
N GLN A 71 7.59 6.49 -3.50
CA GLN A 71 8.49 6.37 -2.37
C GLN A 71 8.33 5.04 -1.62
N ALA A 72 7.07 4.59 -1.43
CA ALA A 72 6.78 3.30 -0.83
C ALA A 72 7.29 2.14 -1.70
N LEU A 73 7.11 2.21 -3.02
CA LEU A 73 7.63 1.21 -3.96
C LEU A 73 9.15 1.12 -3.92
N ASP A 74 9.84 2.26 -4.04
CA ASP A 74 11.31 2.33 -3.97
C ASP A 74 11.83 1.69 -2.68
N TYR A 75 11.22 2.03 -1.54
CA TYR A 75 11.56 1.44 -0.25
C TYR A 75 11.36 -0.08 -0.21
N ILE A 76 10.24 -0.59 -0.74
CA ILE A 76 9.94 -2.03 -0.73
C ILE A 76 10.85 -2.77 -1.71
N TYR A 77 11.22 -2.15 -2.83
CA TYR A 77 12.20 -2.69 -3.76
C TYR A 77 13.58 -2.83 -3.11
N ASP A 78 14.05 -1.79 -2.41
CA ASP A 78 15.31 -1.84 -1.65
C ASP A 78 15.27 -2.94 -0.59
N LEU A 79 14.16 -3.05 0.13
CA LEU A 79 13.95 -4.12 1.11
C LEU A 79 14.02 -5.50 0.45
N TYR A 80 13.43 -5.65 -0.74
CA TYR A 80 13.46 -6.93 -1.46
C TYR A 80 14.85 -7.27 -1.99
N GLU A 81 15.63 -6.28 -2.38
CA GLU A 81 17.04 -6.48 -2.75
C GLU A 81 17.84 -7.04 -1.57
N ILE A 82 17.71 -6.44 -0.38
CA ILE A 82 18.38 -6.93 0.84
C ILE A 82 17.91 -8.36 1.17
N PHE A 83 16.61 -8.63 1.12
CA PHE A 83 16.05 -9.97 1.33
C PHE A 83 16.68 -11.02 0.39
N ASN A 84 16.77 -10.71 -0.91
CA ASN A 84 17.35 -11.62 -1.90
C ASN A 84 18.87 -11.78 -1.73
N PHE A 85 19.56 -10.72 -1.31
CA PHE A 85 20.97 -10.77 -0.94
C PHE A 85 21.17 -11.75 0.22
N ASP A 86 20.46 -11.59 1.33
CA ASP A 86 20.61 -12.44 2.51
C ASP A 86 20.36 -13.92 2.19
N ILE A 87 19.31 -14.22 1.42
CA ILE A 87 19.04 -15.59 0.95
C ILE A 87 20.23 -16.14 0.18
N THR A 88 20.76 -15.37 -0.77
CA THR A 88 21.84 -15.81 -1.65
C THR A 88 23.09 -16.13 -0.86
N PHE A 89 23.49 -15.24 0.05
CA PHE A 89 24.76 -15.35 0.78
C PHE A 89 24.68 -16.25 2.02
N LEU A 90 23.52 -16.33 2.69
CA LEU A 90 23.36 -17.06 3.95
C LEU A 90 22.62 -18.40 3.78
N SER A 91 22.35 -18.83 2.56
CA SER A 91 21.63 -20.09 2.27
C SER A 91 22.24 -21.32 2.95
N ASN A 92 23.56 -21.34 3.13
CA ASN A 92 24.28 -22.44 3.81
C ASN A 92 24.33 -22.28 5.34
N ILE A 93 23.85 -21.18 5.90
CA ILE A 93 23.86 -20.86 7.33
C ILE A 93 22.43 -20.48 7.78
N PRO A 94 21.50 -21.45 7.91
CA PRO A 94 20.09 -21.17 8.18
C PRO A 94 19.81 -20.34 9.44
N GLU A 95 20.70 -20.42 10.43
CA GLU A 95 20.57 -19.70 11.70
C GLU A 95 20.95 -18.21 11.59
N GLU A 96 21.86 -17.87 10.67
CA GLU A 96 22.16 -16.48 10.34
C GLU A 96 21.07 -15.93 9.42
N LEU A 97 20.68 -16.71 8.41
CA LEU A 97 19.58 -16.35 7.52
C LEU A 97 18.29 -16.06 8.30
N GLY A 98 17.90 -16.93 9.23
CA GLY A 98 16.72 -16.68 10.07
C GLY A 98 16.80 -15.36 10.85
N ARG A 99 17.99 -15.01 11.36
CA ARG A 99 18.20 -13.76 12.12
C ARG A 99 18.12 -12.53 11.22
N GLU A 100 18.72 -12.55 10.03
CA GLU A 100 18.63 -11.42 9.10
C GLU A 100 17.18 -11.22 8.60
N ILE A 101 16.46 -12.31 8.33
CA ILE A 101 15.05 -12.24 7.95
C ILE A 101 14.17 -11.65 9.05
N GLU A 102 14.42 -11.97 10.31
CA GLU A 102 13.74 -11.34 11.44
C GLU A 102 14.11 -9.85 11.56
N ARG A 103 15.37 -9.48 11.32
CA ARG A 103 15.87 -8.09 11.38
C ARG A 103 15.32 -7.19 10.29
N LEU A 104 15.02 -7.75 9.10
CA LEU A 104 14.39 -7.01 8.02
C LEU A 104 13.05 -6.38 8.43
N ASP A 105 12.33 -6.99 9.39
CA ASP A 105 11.06 -6.52 9.93
C ASP A 105 10.08 -6.04 8.83
N ALA A 106 10.03 -6.77 7.72
CA ALA A 106 9.37 -6.29 6.50
C ALA A 106 7.88 -6.00 6.71
N VAL A 107 7.20 -6.78 7.55
CA VAL A 107 5.79 -6.61 7.88
C VAL A 107 5.52 -5.21 8.44
N ASN A 108 6.24 -4.82 9.49
CA ASN A 108 6.03 -3.53 10.15
C ASN A 108 6.49 -2.38 9.25
N SER A 109 7.60 -2.57 8.55
CA SER A 109 8.16 -1.57 7.63
C SER A 109 7.21 -1.28 6.46
N ILE A 110 6.63 -2.32 5.85
CA ILE A 110 5.66 -2.19 4.77
C ILE A 110 4.36 -1.58 5.30
N ASN A 111 3.83 -2.06 6.42
CA ASN A 111 2.58 -1.54 6.96
C ASN A 111 2.66 -0.04 7.30
N LYS A 112 3.80 0.45 7.82
CA LYS A 112 3.99 1.90 8.05
C LYS A 112 3.88 2.73 6.76
N ASN A 113 4.38 2.20 5.64
CA ASN A 113 4.23 2.86 4.35
C ASN A 113 2.76 2.85 3.88
N LEU A 114 2.07 1.71 4.03
CA LEU A 114 0.64 1.63 3.73
C LEU A 114 -0.22 2.53 4.63
N GLU A 115 0.10 2.66 5.92
CA GLU A 115 -0.55 3.59 6.85
C GLU A 115 -0.38 5.04 6.39
N THR A 116 0.81 5.40 5.90
CA THR A 116 1.08 6.75 5.37
C THR A 116 0.21 7.04 4.15
N LEU A 117 0.04 6.07 3.25
CA LEU A 117 -0.85 6.16 2.10
C LEU A 117 -2.32 6.24 2.51
N ALA A 118 -2.76 5.38 3.44
CA ALA A 118 -4.13 5.36 3.94
C ALA A 118 -4.51 6.69 4.60
N LYS A 119 -3.58 7.31 5.32
CA LYS A 119 -3.77 8.63 5.92
C LYS A 119 -3.89 9.75 4.87
N ALA A 120 -3.07 9.70 3.81
CA ALA A 120 -3.20 10.67 2.72
C ALA A 120 -4.57 10.54 2.01
N LEU A 121 -5.13 9.33 1.93
CA LEU A 121 -6.50 9.11 1.47
C LEU A 121 -7.53 9.62 2.48
N GLU A 122 -7.32 9.41 3.78
CA GLU A 122 -8.21 9.90 4.84
C GLU A 122 -8.48 11.40 4.72
N ASP A 123 -7.43 12.19 4.46
CA ASP A 123 -7.53 13.64 4.32
C ASP A 123 -8.53 14.04 3.21
N ILE A 124 -8.48 13.41 2.04
CA ILE A 124 -9.40 13.72 0.93
C ILE A 124 -10.79 13.08 1.11
N VAL A 125 -10.86 11.84 1.60
CA VAL A 125 -12.16 11.16 1.76
C VAL A 125 -12.95 11.71 2.95
N SER A 126 -12.32 12.41 3.90
CA SER A 126 -13.02 13.14 4.97
C SER A 126 -13.99 14.22 4.43
N LEU A 127 -13.79 14.65 3.18
CA LEU A 127 -14.73 15.54 2.49
C LEU A 127 -16.07 14.83 2.17
N ALA A 128 -16.05 13.50 2.02
CA ALA A 128 -17.24 12.69 1.77
C ALA A 128 -18.21 12.68 2.95
N ASP A 129 -17.74 12.91 4.18
CA ASP A 129 -18.60 12.93 5.38
C ASP A 129 -19.52 14.17 5.42
N ARG A 130 -19.27 15.15 4.55
CA ARG A 130 -20.01 16.42 4.51
C ARG A 130 -21.16 16.44 3.52
N ASP A 131 -21.09 15.63 2.46
CA ASP A 131 -22.07 15.63 1.37
C ASP A 131 -22.13 14.25 0.68
N GLU A 132 -23.33 13.67 0.57
CA GLU A 132 -23.55 12.36 -0.03
C GLU A 132 -23.19 12.32 -1.53
N LYS A 133 -23.34 13.43 -2.25
CA LYS A 133 -22.93 13.54 -3.65
C LYS A 133 -21.40 13.53 -3.77
N ILE A 134 -20.70 14.27 -2.92
CA ILE A 134 -19.23 14.21 -2.86
C ILE A 134 -18.77 12.79 -2.54
N LYS A 135 -19.41 12.12 -1.59
CA LYS A 135 -19.11 10.73 -1.25
C LYS A 135 -19.23 9.79 -2.44
N VAL A 136 -20.32 9.90 -3.21
CA VAL A 136 -20.52 9.11 -4.43
C VAL A 136 -19.41 9.39 -5.44
N ILE A 137 -19.09 10.67 -5.67
CA ILE A 137 -18.02 11.08 -6.58
C ILE A 137 -16.66 10.52 -6.15
N LEU A 138 -16.36 10.48 -4.85
CA LEU A 138 -15.09 10.02 -4.29
C LEU A 138 -15.01 8.49 -4.08
N THR A 139 -16.00 7.72 -4.55
CA THR A 139 -16.03 6.25 -4.39
C THR A 139 -14.73 5.55 -4.79
N PRO A 140 -14.05 5.89 -5.91
CA PRO A 140 -12.80 5.23 -6.26
C PRO A 140 -11.72 5.38 -5.17
N LEU A 141 -11.61 6.56 -4.55
CA LEU A 141 -10.64 6.80 -3.47
C LEU A 141 -11.03 6.12 -2.16
N LEU A 142 -12.34 5.99 -1.88
CA LEU A 142 -12.82 5.19 -0.75
C LEU A 142 -12.40 3.72 -0.90
N VAL A 143 -12.51 3.16 -2.10
CA VAL A 143 -12.08 1.78 -2.39
C VAL A 143 -10.56 1.63 -2.20
N TYR A 144 -9.76 2.62 -2.61
CA TYR A 144 -8.31 2.58 -2.40
C TYR A 144 -7.94 2.50 -0.93
N ARG A 145 -8.66 3.25 -0.07
CA ARG A 145 -8.45 3.20 1.39
C ARG A 145 -8.71 1.79 1.92
N GLU A 146 -9.83 1.20 1.53
CA GLU A 146 -10.22 -0.14 1.94
C GLU A 146 -9.19 -1.20 1.48
N VAL A 147 -8.65 -1.06 0.25
CA VAL A 147 -7.62 -1.95 -0.29
C VAL A 147 -6.34 -1.88 0.54
N LEU A 148 -5.90 -0.67 0.94
CA LEU A 148 -4.71 -0.50 1.79
C LEU A 148 -4.94 -1.08 3.19
N GLU A 149 -6.10 -0.81 3.80
CA GLU A 149 -6.48 -1.36 5.11
C GLU A 149 -6.51 -2.90 5.09
N HIS A 150 -7.11 -3.48 4.06
CA HIS A 150 -7.10 -4.93 3.85
C HIS A 150 -5.69 -5.48 3.61
N GLY A 151 -4.84 -4.77 2.86
CA GLY A 151 -3.44 -5.13 2.66
C GLY A 151 -2.67 -5.20 3.98
N MET A 152 -2.79 -4.18 4.83
CA MET A 152 -2.16 -4.15 6.16
C MET A 152 -2.63 -5.29 7.06
N ALA A 153 -3.95 -5.54 7.09
CA ALA A 153 -4.53 -6.63 7.87
C ALA A 153 -4.09 -8.01 7.33
N PHE A 154 -3.98 -8.17 6.02
CA PHE A 154 -3.46 -9.38 5.39
C PHE A 154 -2.00 -9.63 5.78
N ASN A 155 -1.15 -8.59 5.73
CA ASN A 155 0.26 -8.67 6.12
C ASN A 155 0.42 -9.15 7.58
N GLN A 156 -0.36 -8.60 8.51
CA GLN A 156 -0.36 -9.02 9.91
C GLN A 156 -0.81 -10.47 10.10
N LYS A 157 -1.88 -10.89 9.41
CA LYS A 157 -2.38 -12.27 9.48
C LYS A 157 -1.35 -13.27 8.94
N LEU A 158 -0.70 -12.93 7.83
CA LEU A 158 0.31 -13.77 7.20
C LEU A 158 1.54 -13.92 8.11
N ALA A 159 2.00 -12.83 8.72
CA ALA A 159 3.11 -12.84 9.68
C ALA A 159 2.78 -13.59 10.99
N GLY A 160 1.53 -13.49 11.46
CA GLY A 160 1.04 -14.19 12.66
C GLY A 160 0.84 -15.70 12.48
N GLY A 161 1.19 -16.26 11.32
CA GLY A 161 1.09 -17.70 11.07
C GLY A 161 -0.34 -18.19 10.80
N ALA A 162 -1.26 -17.31 10.38
CA ALA A 162 -2.63 -17.72 10.06
C ALA A 162 -2.72 -18.69 8.86
N TYR A 163 -1.67 -18.79 8.06
CA TYR A 163 -1.56 -19.70 6.92
C TYR A 163 -0.42 -20.70 7.16
N VAL A 164 -0.67 -21.69 8.02
CA VAL A 164 0.15 -22.90 8.10
C VAL A 164 -0.42 -23.91 7.11
N PHE A 165 0.17 -24.00 5.93
CA PHE A 165 0.02 -25.18 5.06
C PHE A 165 0.96 -26.29 5.53
#